data_AF-J9GME7-F1
#
_entry.id   AF-J9GME7-F1
#
_cell.length_a   1.000
_cell.length_b   1.000
_cell.length_c   1.000
_cell.angle_alpha   90.00
_cell.angle_beta   90.00
_cell.angle_gamma   90.00
#
_symmetry.space_group_name_H-M   'P 1'
#
loop_
_entity.id
_entity.type
_entity.pdbx_description
1 polymer ?
#
loop_
_entity_poly.entity_id
_entity_poly.type
_entity_poly.pdbx_seq_one_letter_code
_entity_poly.pdbx_strand_id
1 'polypeptide(L)'
;MPLYILKLKGNETLNIAIISLGCPKNQVDADVMCHALITAGHTTTADLSEADVIIVNTCGFIESAKAEAIENILDACSYKEQNRNLKVVVTGCLAERYQKQIREEIPEVDAVVGIGSNKALPAILERLSGPGAGPQEYYGPKTDLPLGGARVISTPAHYAYLKIAEGCNNRCHYCAIPLIRGPLRSRPMDDCIAEARWLASEGVKELIVVAQDPTAYGSDWGKNSICELLDELNKIDGIQWIRVMYAYPERITDEFIEAMRRNKKVVLLSGSAHSA
;
A
#
# COMPACT_ATOMS: atom_id res chain seq x y z
N MET A 1 -13.46 -27.96 39.64
CA MET A 1 -12.48 -27.98 38.54
C MET A 1 -12.07 -26.55 38.26
N PRO A 2 -10.84 -26.12 38.57
CA PRO A 2 -10.45 -24.75 38.33
C PRO A 2 -10.23 -24.55 36.83
N LEU A 3 -11.00 -23.62 36.28
CA LEU A 3 -10.89 -23.12 34.92
C LEU A 3 -9.54 -22.39 34.82
N TYR A 4 -8.54 -23.00 34.19
CA TYR A 4 -7.31 -22.30 33.82
C TYR A 4 -7.67 -21.29 32.74
N ILE A 5 -7.91 -20.04 33.16
CA ILE A 5 -7.79 -18.89 32.28
C ILE A 5 -6.29 -18.79 31.97
N LEU A 6 -5.85 -19.42 30.88
CA LEU A 6 -4.61 -19.06 30.22
C LEU A 6 -4.76 -17.58 29.83
N LYS A 7 -4.27 -16.68 30.69
CA LYS A 7 -3.80 -15.38 30.22
C LYS A 7 -2.75 -15.69 29.16
N LEU A 8 -3.13 -15.55 27.89
CA LEU A 8 -2.18 -15.37 26.81
C LEU A 8 -1.21 -14.30 27.31
N LYS A 9 0.09 -14.62 27.35
CA LYS A 9 1.13 -13.64 27.71
C LYS A 9 0.82 -12.38 26.91
N GLY A 10 0.70 -11.25 27.59
CA GLY A 10 0.46 -9.96 26.93
C GLY A 10 1.50 -9.78 25.83
N ASN A 11 1.03 -9.58 24.61
CA ASN A 11 1.89 -9.27 23.48
C ASN A 11 2.69 -8.01 23.87
N GLU A 12 4.01 -8.04 23.74
CA GLU A 12 4.83 -6.87 24.05
C GLU A 12 4.46 -5.75 23.06
N THR A 13 4.10 -4.57 23.57
CA THR A 13 3.75 -3.42 22.73
C THR A 13 5.05 -2.88 22.12
N LEU A 14 5.22 -3.12 20.82
CA LEU A 14 6.33 -2.62 20.02
C LEU A 14 6.06 -1.21 19.50
N ASN A 15 7.07 -0.35 19.52
CA ASN A 15 7.13 0.91 18.77
C ASN A 15 7.62 0.63 17.34
N ILE A 16 6.78 0.92 16.36
CA ILE A 16 7.06 0.59 14.95
C ILE A 16 7.26 1.86 14.13
N ALA A 17 8.39 1.93 13.43
CA ALA A 17 8.59 2.92 12.38
C ALA A 17 8.33 2.28 11.01
N ILE A 18 7.66 3.02 10.11
CA ILE A 18 7.40 2.57 8.74
C ILE A 18 7.97 3.58 7.76
N ILE A 19 8.94 3.13 6.96
CA ILE A 19 9.49 3.89 5.83
C ILE A 19 8.73 3.43 4.59
N SER A 20 7.89 4.29 4.03
CA SER A 20 7.10 4.01 2.83
C SER A 20 7.73 4.68 1.61
N LEU A 21 8.21 3.88 0.66
CA LEU A 21 8.88 4.35 -0.55
C LEU A 21 8.04 4.11 -1.80
N GLY A 22 8.33 4.88 -2.85
CA GLY A 22 7.81 4.63 -4.19
C GLY A 22 6.55 5.41 -4.54
N CYS A 23 5.41 4.72 -4.62
CA CYS A 23 4.24 5.23 -5.34
C CYS A 23 2.97 5.28 -4.47
N PRO A 24 1.94 6.05 -4.88
CA PRO A 24 0.65 6.16 -4.18
C PRO A 24 0.02 4.83 -3.77
N LYS A 25 0.14 3.79 -4.61
CA LYS A 25 -0.40 2.45 -4.30
C LYS A 25 0.32 1.81 -3.13
N ASN A 26 1.64 1.98 -3.09
CA ASN A 26 2.48 1.48 -1.99
C ASN A 26 2.20 2.24 -0.69
N GLN A 27 1.85 3.53 -0.78
CA GLN A 27 1.40 4.31 0.37
C GLN A 27 0.08 3.77 0.94
N VAL A 28 -0.91 3.46 0.09
CA VAL A 28 -2.16 2.83 0.55
C VAL A 28 -1.88 1.47 1.21
N ASP A 29 -0.95 0.68 0.67
CA ASP A 29 -0.54 -0.58 1.30
C ASP A 29 0.08 -0.33 2.69
N ALA A 30 0.95 0.69 2.82
CA ALA A 30 1.55 1.08 4.09
C ALA A 30 0.51 1.52 5.13
N ASP A 31 -0.51 2.29 4.71
CA ASP A 31 -1.59 2.72 5.58
C ASP A 31 -2.40 1.53 6.14
N VAL A 32 -2.68 0.53 5.29
CA VAL A 32 -3.38 -0.69 5.69
C VAL A 32 -2.52 -1.50 6.66
N MET A 33 -1.22 -1.65 6.37
CA MET A 33 -0.27 -2.33 7.27
C MET A 33 -0.20 -1.63 8.63
N CYS A 34 -0.09 -0.30 8.65
CA CYS A 34 -0.04 0.51 9.86
C CYS A 34 -1.30 0.31 10.72
N HIS A 35 -2.48 0.37 10.11
CA HIS A 35 -3.73 0.13 10.83
C HIS A 35 -3.83 -1.28 11.42
N ALA A 36 -3.39 -2.30 10.68
CA ALA A 36 -3.37 -3.68 11.18
C ALA A 36 -2.44 -3.84 12.39
N LEU A 37 -1.29 -3.17 12.39
CA LEU A 37 -0.32 -3.18 13.49
C LEU A 37 -0.85 -2.46 14.74
N ILE A 38 -1.47 -1.29 14.56
CA ILE A 38 -2.12 -0.55 15.66
C ILE A 38 -3.26 -1.39 16.25
N THR A 39 -4.08 -2.02 15.41
CA THR A 39 -5.18 -2.90 15.84
C THR A 39 -4.67 -4.13 16.59
N ALA A 40 -3.45 -4.59 16.30
CA ALA A 40 -2.80 -5.67 17.02
C ALA A 40 -2.18 -5.26 18.38
N GLY A 41 -2.29 -3.98 18.77
CA GLY A 41 -1.83 -3.46 20.05
C GLY A 41 -0.43 -2.86 20.05
N HIS A 42 0.12 -2.57 18.87
CA HIS A 42 1.41 -1.89 18.70
C HIS A 42 1.23 -0.36 18.57
N THR A 43 2.31 0.37 18.76
CA THR A 43 2.40 1.83 18.61
C THR A 43 3.27 2.18 17.41
N THR A 44 3.20 3.44 16.96
CA THR A 44 4.02 3.91 15.84
C THR A 44 4.86 5.13 16.24
N THR A 45 6.04 5.25 15.65
CA THR A 45 6.95 6.39 15.84
C THR A 45 7.48 6.87 14.50
N ALA A 46 7.75 8.17 14.40
CA ALA A 46 8.47 8.78 13.28
C ALA A 46 9.98 8.86 13.52
N ASP A 47 10.44 8.67 14.76
CA ASP A 47 11.85 8.61 15.11
C ASP A 47 12.36 7.18 15.01
N LEU A 48 13.26 6.93 14.05
CA LEU A 48 13.85 5.61 13.82
C LEU A 48 14.69 5.13 15.01
N SER A 49 15.23 6.04 15.83
CA SER A 49 16.05 5.70 16.99
C SER A 49 15.24 5.17 18.17
N GLU A 50 13.94 5.48 18.22
CA GLU A 50 13.00 5.03 19.25
C GLU A 50 12.25 3.74 18.86
N ALA A 51 12.49 3.21 17.66
CA ALA A 51 11.77 2.05 17.14
C ALA A 51 12.31 0.73 17.69
N ASP A 52 11.40 -0.19 18.02
CA ASP A 52 11.70 -1.61 18.25
C ASP A 52 11.74 -2.37 16.93
N VAL A 53 10.94 -1.93 15.95
CA VAL A 53 10.87 -2.48 14.59
C VAL A 53 10.85 -1.35 13.57
N ILE A 54 11.71 -1.43 12.56
CA ILE A 54 11.65 -0.59 11.36
C ILE A 54 11.16 -1.45 10.19
N ILE A 55 10.03 -1.07 9.60
CA ILE A 55 9.48 -1.69 8.40
C ILE A 55 9.82 -0.81 7.19
N VAL A 56 10.57 -1.34 6.24
CA VAL A 56 10.89 -0.65 4.98
C VAL A 56 9.98 -1.19 3.88
N ASN A 57 8.96 -0.43 3.50
CA ASN A 57 8.05 -0.74 2.40
C ASN A 57 8.61 -0.20 1.07
N THR A 58 9.28 -1.09 0.34
CA THR A 58 10.15 -0.74 -0.79
C THR A 58 9.42 -0.61 -2.14
N CYS A 59 10.01 0.18 -3.03
CA CYS A 59 9.73 0.16 -4.46
C CYS A 59 10.79 -0.67 -5.20
N GLY A 60 10.38 -1.38 -6.26
CA GLY A 60 11.28 -2.27 -7.02
C GLY A 60 11.13 -2.17 -8.54
N PHE A 61 10.49 -1.08 -9.02
CA PHE A 61 10.08 -0.96 -10.40
C PHE A 61 11.17 -0.34 -11.29
N ILE A 62 11.54 0.92 -11.04
CA ILE A 62 12.61 1.64 -11.77
C ILE A 62 13.93 1.58 -11.01
N GLU A 63 15.04 1.75 -11.72
CA GLU A 63 16.39 1.56 -11.16
C GLU A 63 16.71 2.52 -10.01
N SER A 64 16.38 3.82 -10.15
CA SER A 64 16.56 4.80 -9.09
C SER A 64 15.80 4.44 -7.81
N ALA A 65 14.58 3.92 -7.96
CA ALA A 65 13.76 3.51 -6.82
C ALA A 65 14.28 2.24 -6.14
N LYS A 66 15.02 1.38 -6.85
CA LYS A 66 15.72 0.24 -6.24
C LYS A 66 16.92 0.71 -5.43
N ALA A 67 17.72 1.62 -5.99
CA ALA A 67 18.87 2.20 -5.29
C ALA A 67 18.42 2.89 -3.99
N GLU A 68 17.41 3.76 -4.08
CA GLU A 68 16.78 4.41 -2.92
C GLU A 68 16.28 3.39 -1.89
N ALA A 69 15.63 2.31 -2.35
CA ALA A 69 15.16 1.26 -1.46
C ALA A 69 16.31 0.53 -0.74
N ILE A 70 17.40 0.22 -1.44
CA ILE A 70 18.58 -0.43 -0.83
C ILE A 70 19.24 0.50 0.18
N GLU A 71 19.43 1.78 -0.17
CA GLU A 71 19.96 2.80 0.74
C GLU A 71 19.15 2.87 2.04
N ASN A 72 17.81 2.97 1.95
CA ASN A 72 16.94 3.00 3.12
C ASN A 72 16.97 1.71 3.95
N ILE A 73 17.17 0.54 3.32
CA ILE A 73 17.32 -0.73 4.06
C ILE A 73 18.62 -0.70 4.87
N LEU A 74 19.72 -0.28 4.25
CA LEU A 74 21.03 -0.20 4.91
C LEU A 74 21.02 0.83 6.04
N ASP A 75 20.41 2.00 5.80
CA ASP A 75 20.21 3.03 6.81
C ASP A 75 19.40 2.51 7.99
N ALA A 76 18.28 1.82 7.74
CA ALA A 76 17.49 1.17 8.80
C ALA A 76 18.32 0.12 9.59
N CYS A 77 19.16 -0.65 8.90
CA CYS A 77 20.04 -1.63 9.54
C CYS A 77 21.12 -0.97 10.41
N SER A 78 21.61 0.21 10.04
CA SER A 78 22.63 0.94 10.82
C SER A 78 22.16 1.29 12.25
N TYR A 79 20.85 1.50 12.46
CA TYR A 79 20.29 1.75 13.80
C TYR A 79 20.46 0.56 14.77
N LYS A 80 20.77 -0.65 14.26
CA LYS A 80 21.11 -1.80 15.10
C LYS A 80 22.43 -1.64 15.85
N GLU A 81 23.29 -0.70 15.45
CA GLU A 81 24.49 -0.32 16.20
C GLU A 81 24.13 0.35 17.54
N GLN A 82 23.02 1.09 17.57
CA GLN A 82 22.52 1.79 18.77
C GLN A 82 21.58 0.90 19.58
N ASN A 83 20.74 0.11 18.90
CA ASN A 83 19.82 -0.83 19.53
C ASN A 83 19.98 -2.24 18.92
N ARG A 84 20.74 -3.11 19.59
CA ARG A 84 21.00 -4.47 19.10
C ARG A 84 19.73 -5.35 19.02
N ASN A 85 18.66 -4.96 19.72
CA ASN A 85 17.38 -5.68 19.70
C ASN A 85 16.45 -5.21 18.57
N LEU A 86 16.77 -4.09 17.90
CA LEU A 86 15.99 -3.55 16.79
C LEU A 86 15.81 -4.60 15.69
N LYS A 87 14.58 -4.72 15.21
CA LYS A 87 14.24 -5.57 14.06
C LYS A 87 14.03 -4.73 12.81
N VAL A 88 14.58 -5.20 11.68
CA VAL A 88 14.37 -4.61 10.37
C VAL A 88 13.60 -5.59 9.50
N VAL A 89 12.45 -5.14 9.02
CA VAL A 89 11.56 -5.92 8.14
C VAL A 89 11.48 -5.21 6.79
N VAL A 90 11.81 -5.93 5.72
CA VAL A 90 11.74 -5.42 4.36
C VAL A 90 10.51 -5.99 3.67
N THR A 91 9.67 -5.12 3.13
CA THR A 91 8.47 -5.51 2.36
C THR A 91 8.32 -4.67 1.09
N GLY A 92 7.25 -4.86 0.33
CA GLY A 92 6.94 -4.09 -0.87
C GLY A 92 7.43 -4.71 -2.18
N CYS A 93 7.49 -3.90 -3.23
CA CYS A 93 7.77 -4.36 -4.59
C CYS A 93 9.19 -4.94 -4.76
N LEU A 94 10.19 -4.40 -4.07
CA LEU A 94 11.56 -4.91 -4.15
C LEU A 94 11.63 -6.28 -3.49
N ALA A 95 11.06 -6.42 -2.28
CA ALA A 95 10.99 -7.68 -1.54
C ALA A 95 10.30 -8.78 -2.33
N GLU A 96 9.19 -8.46 -3.00
CA GLU A 96 8.46 -9.43 -3.83
C GLU A 96 9.26 -9.85 -5.08
N ARG A 97 10.00 -8.92 -5.69
CA ARG A 97 10.73 -9.16 -6.94
C ARG A 97 12.04 -9.91 -6.71
N TYR A 98 12.77 -9.52 -5.67
CA TYR A 98 14.14 -9.94 -5.42
C TYR A 98 14.27 -10.90 -4.23
N GLN A 99 13.19 -11.17 -3.49
CA GLN A 99 13.04 -12.26 -2.51
C GLN A 99 14.37 -12.65 -1.81
N LYS A 100 14.89 -13.84 -2.15
CA LYS A 100 16.11 -14.42 -1.59
C LYS A 100 17.35 -13.53 -1.72
N GLN A 101 17.45 -12.75 -2.80
CA GLN A 101 18.62 -11.90 -3.03
C GLN A 101 18.77 -10.84 -1.94
N ILE A 102 17.67 -10.21 -1.48
CA ILE A 102 17.75 -9.25 -0.36
C ILE A 102 18.27 -9.94 0.89
N ARG A 103 17.82 -11.16 1.15
CA ARG A 103 18.23 -11.93 2.32
C ARG A 103 19.69 -12.38 2.25
N GLU A 104 20.17 -12.72 1.06
CA GLU A 104 21.56 -13.15 0.80
C GLU A 104 22.54 -11.97 0.84
N GLU A 105 22.16 -10.82 0.29
CA GLU A 105 23.02 -9.64 0.19
C GLU A 105 22.99 -8.74 1.43
N ILE A 106 21.89 -8.75 2.19
CA ILE A 106 21.70 -7.92 3.39
C ILE A 106 21.31 -8.81 4.59
N PRO A 107 22.26 -9.59 5.15
CA PRO A 107 21.99 -10.55 6.22
C PRO A 107 21.52 -9.92 7.53
N GLU A 108 21.66 -8.61 7.70
CA GLU A 108 21.20 -7.80 8.84
C GLU A 108 19.67 -7.67 8.90
N VAL A 109 18.97 -7.88 7.79
CA VAL A 109 17.50 -7.87 7.72
C VAL A 109 16.93 -9.09 8.46
N ASP A 110 16.05 -8.85 9.45
CA ASP A 110 15.44 -9.93 10.23
C ASP A 110 14.29 -10.61 9.50
N ALA A 111 13.56 -9.90 8.63
CA ALA A 111 12.55 -10.53 7.78
C ALA A 111 12.40 -9.88 6.40
N VAL A 112 12.23 -10.73 5.38
CA VAL A 112 11.80 -10.32 4.04
C VAL A 112 10.38 -10.82 3.81
N VAL A 113 9.47 -9.89 3.52
CA VAL A 113 8.02 -10.15 3.46
C VAL A 113 7.49 -9.70 2.09
N GLY A 114 7.15 -10.66 1.24
CA GLY A 114 6.49 -10.40 -0.04
C GLY A 114 5.09 -9.80 0.14
N ILE A 115 4.57 -9.16 -0.92
CA ILE A 115 3.32 -8.38 -0.84
C ILE A 115 2.11 -9.24 -0.45
N GLY A 116 2.10 -10.52 -0.84
CA GLY A 116 1.03 -11.47 -0.47
C GLY A 116 1.01 -11.80 1.01
N SER A 117 2.08 -11.48 1.74
CA SER A 117 2.22 -11.74 3.17
C SER A 117 1.97 -10.51 4.04
N ASN A 118 1.69 -9.33 3.46
CA ASN A 118 1.57 -8.07 4.22
C ASN A 118 0.49 -8.14 5.32
N LYS A 119 -0.61 -8.84 5.07
CA LYS A 119 -1.68 -9.06 6.05
C LYS A 119 -1.19 -9.83 7.30
N ALA A 120 -0.16 -10.64 7.16
CA ALA A 120 0.41 -11.44 8.23
C ALA A 120 1.46 -10.68 9.06
N LEU A 121 1.76 -9.41 8.75
CA LEU A 121 2.78 -8.63 9.46
C LEU A 121 2.64 -8.65 10.99
N PRO A 122 1.45 -8.46 11.59
CA PRO A 122 1.32 -8.55 13.04
C PRO A 122 1.81 -9.88 13.61
N ALA A 123 1.45 -11.00 12.98
CA ALA A 123 1.89 -12.33 13.41
C ALA A 123 3.37 -12.60 13.09
N ILE A 124 3.92 -11.97 12.06
CA ILE A 124 5.36 -12.02 11.74
C ILE A 124 6.15 -11.30 12.83
N LEU A 125 5.72 -10.10 13.26
CA LEU A 125 6.40 -9.35 14.31
C LEU A 125 6.39 -10.11 15.64
N GLU A 126 5.27 -10.72 16.01
CA GLU A 126 5.20 -11.58 17.21
C GLU A 126 6.24 -12.71 17.16
N ARG A 127 6.41 -13.35 15.99
CA ARG A 127 7.43 -14.39 15.80
C ARG A 127 8.85 -13.86 15.83
N LEU A 128 9.09 -12.65 15.33
CA LEU A 128 10.42 -12.01 15.32
C LEU A 128 10.87 -11.57 16.71
N SER A 129 9.93 -11.22 17.58
CA SER A 129 10.20 -10.89 18.99
C SER A 129 10.35 -12.13 19.88
N GLY A 130 10.16 -13.33 19.34
CA GLY A 130 10.30 -14.59 20.07
C GLY A 130 11.75 -14.94 20.44
N PRO A 131 11.99 -15.66 21.55
CA PRO A 131 13.33 -16.09 21.93
C PRO A 131 13.98 -16.97 20.86
N GLY A 132 15.21 -16.62 20.46
CA GLY A 132 15.96 -17.40 19.45
C GLY A 132 15.42 -17.25 18.02
N ALA A 133 14.58 -16.24 17.76
CA ALA A 133 14.10 -15.95 16.41
C ALA A 133 15.27 -15.62 15.48
N GLY A 134 15.51 -16.51 14.52
CA GLY A 134 16.41 -16.26 13.40
C GLY A 134 15.71 -15.46 12.29
N PRO A 135 16.45 -15.15 11.22
CA PRO A 135 15.91 -14.46 10.05
C PRO A 135 14.78 -15.24 9.38
N GLN A 136 13.79 -14.53 8.85
CA GLN A 136 12.55 -15.11 8.32
C GLN A 136 12.22 -14.62 6.90
N GLU A 137 11.55 -15.45 6.12
CA GLU A 137 11.10 -15.13 4.77
C GLU A 137 9.65 -15.56 4.56
N TYR A 138 8.83 -14.70 3.97
CA TYR A 138 7.40 -14.95 3.78
C TYR A 138 6.91 -14.51 2.40
N TYR A 139 6.55 -15.47 1.55
CA TYR A 139 6.03 -15.22 0.20
C TYR A 139 4.67 -15.89 0.01
N GLY A 140 3.61 -15.19 0.42
CA GLY A 140 2.23 -15.60 0.21
C GLY A 140 1.76 -15.34 -1.23
N PRO A 141 0.62 -15.93 -1.64
CA PRO A 141 0.07 -15.69 -2.96
C PRO A 141 -0.36 -14.23 -3.09
N LYS A 142 -0.12 -13.61 -4.25
CA LYS A 142 -0.44 -12.20 -4.52
C LYS A 142 -1.94 -11.87 -4.39
N THR A 143 -2.79 -12.89 -4.44
CA THR A 143 -4.23 -12.77 -4.17
C THR A 143 -4.53 -12.37 -2.73
N ASP A 144 -3.61 -12.63 -1.81
CA ASP A 144 -3.77 -12.33 -0.39
C ASP A 144 -3.40 -10.88 -0.06
N LEU A 145 -2.75 -10.16 -0.98
CA LEU A 145 -2.57 -8.72 -0.87
C LEU A 145 -3.96 -8.05 -0.83
N PRO A 146 -4.28 -7.27 0.25
CA PRO A 146 -5.54 -6.57 0.34
C PRO A 146 -5.71 -5.55 -0.79
N LEU A 147 -6.90 -5.53 -1.39
CA LEU A 147 -7.26 -4.53 -2.40
C LEU A 147 -7.65 -3.18 -1.78
N GLY A 148 -7.95 -3.19 -0.49
CA GLY A 148 -8.30 -2.03 0.35
C GLY A 148 -8.61 -2.51 1.77
N GLY A 149 -9.36 -1.71 2.52
CA GLY A 149 -9.79 -2.04 3.88
C GLY A 149 -9.52 -0.89 4.85
N ALA A 150 -9.79 -1.14 6.13
CA ALA A 150 -9.53 -0.18 7.18
C ALA A 150 -8.04 0.18 7.23
N ARG A 151 -7.76 1.48 7.30
CA ARG A 151 -6.40 2.03 7.21
C ARG A 151 -6.30 3.36 7.95
N VAL A 152 -5.06 3.80 8.20
CA VAL A 152 -4.80 5.19 8.59
C VAL A 152 -4.78 6.11 7.36
N ILE A 153 -4.84 7.42 7.55
CA ILE A 153 -4.62 8.41 6.47
C ILE A 153 -3.29 9.09 6.74
N SER A 154 -2.23 8.67 6.04
CA SER A 154 -0.89 9.24 6.21
C SER A 154 -0.61 10.45 5.30
N THR A 155 -1.51 10.76 4.37
CA THR A 155 -1.42 11.94 3.51
C THR A 155 -1.83 13.21 4.28
N PRO A 156 -1.41 14.40 3.80
CA PRO A 156 -1.97 15.66 4.26
C PRO A 156 -3.51 15.66 4.24
N ALA A 157 -4.13 16.29 5.23
CA ALA A 157 -5.58 16.21 5.49
C ALA A 157 -6.50 16.58 4.32
N HIS A 158 -6.00 17.28 3.30
CA HIS A 158 -6.81 17.73 2.18
C HIS A 158 -6.99 16.68 1.07
N TYR A 159 -6.14 15.64 0.99
CA TYR A 159 -6.26 14.61 -0.04
C TYR A 159 -6.03 13.20 0.49
N ALA A 160 -6.53 12.21 -0.24
CA ALA A 160 -6.20 10.81 -0.02
C ALA A 160 -6.20 10.01 -1.33
N TYR A 161 -5.35 8.99 -1.40
CA TYR A 161 -5.34 8.04 -2.52
C TYR A 161 -6.43 6.99 -2.33
N LEU A 162 -7.24 6.70 -3.36
CA LEU A 162 -8.17 5.58 -3.38
C LEU A 162 -7.62 4.50 -4.32
N LYS A 163 -7.15 3.38 -3.75
CA LYS A 163 -6.72 2.22 -4.54
C LYS A 163 -7.95 1.42 -4.98
N ILE A 164 -8.17 1.36 -6.30
CA ILE A 164 -9.37 0.73 -6.89
C ILE A 164 -9.08 -0.64 -7.51
N ALA A 165 -7.81 -0.97 -7.76
CA ALA A 165 -7.41 -2.25 -8.30
C ALA A 165 -5.94 -2.53 -7.96
N GLU A 166 -5.56 -3.79 -8.09
CA GLU A 166 -4.18 -4.27 -7.95
C GLU A 166 -3.78 -5.10 -9.17
N GLY A 167 -2.48 -5.12 -9.47
CA GLY A 167 -1.96 -5.86 -10.63
C GLY A 167 -2.34 -5.25 -11.97
N CYS A 168 -1.89 -5.87 -13.06
CA CYS A 168 -2.14 -5.37 -14.41
C CYS A 168 -2.07 -6.50 -15.43
N ASN A 169 -2.99 -6.48 -16.41
CA ASN A 169 -3.00 -7.43 -17.53
C ASN A 169 -2.38 -6.86 -18.81
N ASN A 170 -1.91 -5.61 -18.80
CA ASN A 170 -1.18 -5.04 -19.92
C ASN A 170 0.15 -5.79 -20.07
N ARG A 171 0.49 -6.17 -21.30
CA ARG A 171 1.71 -6.94 -21.62
C ARG A 171 2.80 -6.03 -22.16
N CYS A 172 3.01 -4.89 -21.51
CA CYS A 172 4.03 -3.92 -21.90
C CYS A 172 5.41 -4.56 -21.74
N HIS A 173 6.21 -4.60 -22.81
CA HIS A 173 7.50 -5.29 -22.85
C HIS A 173 8.48 -4.84 -21.74
N TYR A 174 8.41 -3.56 -21.36
CA TYR A 174 9.27 -2.95 -20.34
C TYR A 174 8.78 -3.16 -18.89
N CYS A 175 7.59 -3.72 -18.67
CA CYS A 175 6.91 -3.66 -17.39
C CYS A 175 7.04 -4.95 -16.57
N ALA A 176 7.58 -4.85 -15.37
CA ALA A 176 7.68 -5.96 -14.41
C ALA A 176 6.45 -6.13 -13.50
N ILE A 177 5.43 -5.26 -13.61
CA ILE A 177 4.26 -5.28 -12.71
C ILE A 177 3.53 -6.63 -12.70
N PRO A 178 3.27 -7.32 -13.83
CA PRO A 178 2.60 -8.63 -13.78
C PRO A 178 3.41 -9.67 -12.97
N LEU A 179 4.74 -9.58 -13.00
CA LEU A 179 5.62 -10.41 -12.19
C LEU A 179 5.57 -10.04 -10.70
N ILE A 180 5.42 -8.76 -10.37
CA ILE A 180 5.45 -8.28 -8.97
C ILE A 180 4.06 -8.33 -8.33
N ARG A 181 3.08 -7.63 -8.92
CA ARG A 181 1.73 -7.43 -8.38
C ARG A 181 0.70 -8.43 -8.89
N GLY A 182 1.03 -9.21 -9.92
CA GLY A 182 0.14 -10.23 -10.48
C GLY A 182 -0.85 -9.68 -11.52
N PRO A 183 -1.82 -10.51 -11.95
CA PRO A 183 -2.86 -10.09 -12.89
C PRO A 183 -3.78 -9.04 -12.28
N LEU A 184 -4.50 -8.32 -13.13
CA LEU A 184 -5.50 -7.34 -12.70
C LEU A 184 -6.52 -7.99 -11.77
N ARG A 185 -6.72 -7.37 -10.61
CA ARG A 185 -7.78 -7.64 -9.64
C ARG A 185 -8.45 -6.34 -9.28
N SER A 186 -9.67 -6.15 -9.75
CA SER A 186 -10.46 -4.97 -9.42
C SER A 186 -11.09 -5.11 -8.04
N ARG A 187 -11.08 -4.01 -7.28
CA ARG A 187 -11.76 -3.94 -5.98
C ARG A 187 -13.26 -3.75 -6.20
N PRO A 188 -14.15 -4.39 -5.42
CA PRO A 188 -15.59 -4.18 -5.55
C PRO A 188 -15.98 -2.70 -5.47
N MET A 189 -16.89 -2.26 -6.34
CA MET A 189 -17.27 -0.85 -6.46
C MET A 189 -17.90 -0.31 -5.17
N ASP A 190 -18.75 -1.10 -4.51
CA ASP A 190 -19.36 -0.73 -3.22
C ASP A 190 -18.30 -0.49 -2.14
N ASP A 191 -17.21 -1.26 -2.15
CA ASP A 191 -16.09 -1.12 -1.23
C ASP A 191 -15.27 0.16 -1.53
N CYS A 192 -15.03 0.47 -2.81
CA CYS A 192 -14.44 1.75 -3.23
C CYS A 192 -15.29 2.95 -2.79
N ILE A 193 -16.61 2.88 -2.97
CA ILE A 193 -17.56 3.94 -2.59
C ILE A 193 -17.61 4.09 -1.07
N ALA A 194 -17.65 2.99 -0.32
CA ALA A 194 -17.63 3.00 1.14
C ALA A 194 -16.37 3.67 1.68
N GLU A 195 -15.19 3.32 1.17
CA GLU A 195 -13.95 3.98 1.57
C GLU A 195 -13.93 5.45 1.17
N ALA A 196 -14.38 5.82 -0.03
CA ALA A 196 -14.44 7.22 -0.45
C ALA A 196 -15.37 8.06 0.45
N ARG A 197 -16.50 7.49 0.92
CA ARG A 197 -17.39 8.15 1.88
C ARG A 197 -16.73 8.32 3.25
N TRP A 198 -16.00 7.30 3.72
CA TRP A 198 -15.24 7.40 4.96
C TRP A 198 -14.13 8.45 4.86
N LEU A 199 -13.35 8.47 3.76
CA LEU A 199 -12.34 9.50 3.52
C LEU A 199 -12.96 10.90 3.54
N ALA A 200 -14.13 11.08 2.92
CA ALA A 200 -14.86 12.34 2.97
C ALA A 200 -15.29 12.73 4.39
N SER A 201 -15.71 11.78 5.22
CA SER A 201 -16.04 12.03 6.63
C SER A 201 -14.84 12.41 7.48
N GLU A 202 -13.64 11.93 7.12
CA GLU A 202 -12.36 12.34 7.73
C GLU A 202 -11.86 13.71 7.23
N GLY A 203 -12.62 14.40 6.38
CA GLY A 203 -12.34 15.76 5.92
C GLY A 203 -11.57 15.86 4.61
N VAL A 204 -11.24 14.74 3.95
CA VAL A 204 -10.59 14.71 2.64
C VAL A 204 -11.43 15.48 1.61
N LYS A 205 -10.77 16.32 0.82
CA LYS A 205 -11.39 17.12 -0.25
C LYS A 205 -11.02 16.63 -1.65
N GLU A 206 -9.79 16.15 -1.82
CA GLU A 206 -9.32 15.58 -3.08
C GLU A 206 -9.13 14.06 -2.97
N LEU A 207 -9.88 13.33 -3.79
CA LEU A 207 -9.79 11.88 -3.92
C LEU A 207 -8.94 11.55 -5.15
N ILE A 208 -7.79 10.92 -4.94
CA ILE A 208 -6.88 10.56 -6.02
C ILE A 208 -7.01 9.07 -6.32
N VAL A 209 -7.72 8.75 -7.40
CA VAL A 209 -7.99 7.38 -7.87
C VAL A 209 -6.73 6.78 -8.47
N VAL A 210 -6.27 5.66 -7.90
CA VAL A 210 -5.02 4.99 -8.28
C VAL A 210 -5.20 3.50 -8.48
N ALA A 211 -4.48 2.99 -9.47
CA ALA A 211 -4.21 1.58 -9.74
C ALA A 211 -2.95 1.51 -10.62
N GLN A 212 -2.53 0.32 -11.03
CA GLN A 212 -1.50 0.16 -12.06
C GLN A 212 -2.02 0.69 -13.41
N ASP A 213 -3.30 0.46 -13.67
CA ASP A 213 -4.07 1.00 -14.79
C ASP A 213 -5.54 1.17 -14.35
N PRO A 214 -5.98 2.36 -13.89
CA PRO A 214 -7.38 2.58 -13.55
C PRO A 214 -8.34 2.45 -14.73
N THR A 215 -7.88 2.69 -15.96
CA THR A 215 -8.72 2.60 -17.15
C THR A 215 -9.05 1.15 -17.52
N ALA A 216 -8.41 0.17 -16.88
CA ALA A 216 -8.75 -1.23 -16.97
C ALA A 216 -9.72 -1.71 -15.86
N TYR A 217 -10.12 -0.85 -14.91
CA TYR A 217 -10.97 -1.25 -13.78
C TYR A 217 -12.24 -1.99 -14.22
N GLY A 218 -12.49 -3.15 -13.63
CA GLY A 218 -13.59 -4.06 -13.93
C GLY A 218 -13.37 -4.98 -15.14
N SER A 219 -12.30 -4.80 -15.93
CA SER A 219 -12.06 -5.65 -17.11
C SER A 219 -11.87 -7.13 -16.77
N ASP A 220 -11.40 -7.44 -15.56
CA ASP A 220 -11.33 -8.79 -14.99
C ASP A 220 -12.71 -9.40 -14.68
N TRP A 221 -13.76 -8.59 -14.60
CA TRP A 221 -15.16 -9.02 -14.52
C TRP A 221 -15.84 -9.10 -15.89
N GLY A 222 -15.09 -8.83 -16.97
CA GLY A 222 -15.63 -8.74 -18.33
C GLY A 222 -16.32 -7.41 -18.66
N LYS A 223 -16.20 -6.39 -17.81
CA LYS A 223 -16.83 -5.07 -18.03
C LYS A 223 -15.94 -3.92 -17.57
N ASN A 224 -15.56 -3.03 -18.49
CA ASN A 224 -14.87 -1.80 -18.08
C ASN A 224 -15.82 -0.90 -17.29
N SER A 225 -15.49 -0.63 -16.03
CA SER A 225 -16.37 0.00 -15.05
C SER A 225 -15.79 1.30 -14.49
N ILE A 226 -14.68 1.82 -15.04
CA ILE A 226 -14.09 3.07 -14.52
C ILE A 226 -15.03 4.26 -14.64
N CYS A 227 -15.78 4.37 -15.75
CA CYS A 227 -16.74 5.45 -15.98
C CYS A 227 -17.88 5.43 -14.96
N GLU A 228 -18.41 4.23 -14.67
CA GLU A 228 -19.45 4.03 -13.65
C GLU A 228 -18.93 4.36 -12.25
N LEU A 229 -17.71 3.93 -11.93
CA LEU A 229 -17.08 4.27 -10.65
C LEU A 229 -16.94 5.79 -10.50
N LEU A 230 -16.49 6.50 -11.54
CA LEU A 230 -16.37 7.96 -11.50
C LEU A 230 -17.73 8.65 -11.29
N ASP A 231 -18.79 8.14 -11.91
CA ASP A 231 -20.15 8.66 -11.69
C ASP A 231 -20.59 8.51 -10.24
N GLU A 232 -20.33 7.34 -9.62
CA GLU A 232 -20.68 7.10 -8.22
C GLU A 232 -19.84 7.93 -7.26
N LEU A 233 -18.53 8.03 -7.49
CA LEU A 233 -17.63 8.86 -6.67
C LEU A 233 -18.01 10.34 -6.75
N ASN A 234 -18.44 10.83 -7.92
CA ASN A 234 -18.86 12.21 -8.10
C ASN A 234 -20.10 12.58 -7.24
N LYS A 235 -20.93 11.61 -6.86
CA LYS A 235 -22.10 11.80 -5.99
C LYS A 235 -21.75 11.94 -4.50
N ILE A 236 -20.50 11.68 -4.10
CA ILE A 236 -20.12 11.71 -2.68
C ILE A 236 -19.95 13.16 -2.21
N ASP A 237 -20.76 13.55 -1.23
CA ASP A 237 -20.63 14.84 -0.56
C ASP A 237 -19.32 14.93 0.24
N GLY A 238 -18.77 16.14 0.36
CA GLY A 238 -17.49 16.38 1.02
C GLY A 238 -16.28 16.30 0.09
N ILE A 239 -16.31 15.42 -0.93
CA ILE A 239 -15.29 15.39 -2.00
C ILE A 239 -15.55 16.52 -3.00
N GLN A 240 -14.48 17.26 -3.30
CA GLN A 240 -14.49 18.40 -4.22
C GLN A 240 -13.74 18.11 -5.52
N TRP A 241 -12.66 17.34 -5.43
CA TRP A 241 -11.84 16.95 -6.59
C TRP A 241 -11.64 15.43 -6.64
N ILE A 242 -11.74 14.88 -7.84
CA ILE A 242 -11.45 13.48 -8.14
C ILE A 242 -10.38 13.47 -9.23
N ARG A 243 -9.19 12.99 -8.91
CA ARG A 243 -8.07 12.92 -9.85
C ARG A 243 -7.82 11.48 -10.23
N VAL A 244 -7.78 11.17 -11.52
CA VAL A 244 -7.38 9.84 -12.01
C VAL A 244 -5.90 9.88 -12.43
N MET A 245 -5.08 9.00 -11.85
CA MET A 245 -3.67 8.85 -12.24
C MET A 245 -3.43 7.55 -13.01
N TYR A 246 -2.34 7.45 -13.77
CA TYR A 246 -1.93 6.19 -14.43
C TYR A 246 -2.91 5.66 -15.49
N ALA A 247 -3.68 6.54 -16.15
CA ALA A 247 -4.54 6.15 -17.26
C ALA A 247 -3.70 5.60 -18.43
N TYR A 248 -4.06 4.43 -18.95
CA TYR A 248 -3.35 3.80 -20.06
C TYR A 248 -3.86 4.38 -21.40
N PRO A 249 -2.99 4.92 -22.27
CA PRO A 249 -3.43 5.70 -23.44
C PRO A 249 -4.38 4.95 -24.39
N GLU A 250 -4.15 3.65 -24.63
CA GLU A 250 -4.99 2.84 -25.51
C GLU A 250 -6.41 2.59 -24.95
N ARG A 251 -6.64 2.91 -23.67
CA ARG A 251 -7.93 2.75 -22.98
C ARG A 251 -8.61 4.09 -22.68
N ILE A 252 -8.09 5.19 -23.21
CA ILE A 252 -8.77 6.50 -23.20
C ILE A 252 -9.82 6.47 -24.32
N THR A 253 -11.00 5.93 -24.02
CA THR A 253 -12.13 5.85 -24.95
C THR A 253 -12.92 7.16 -24.96
N ASP A 254 -13.76 7.36 -25.98
CA ASP A 254 -14.73 8.47 -26.01
C ASP A 254 -15.65 8.46 -24.79
N GLU A 255 -16.04 7.27 -24.32
CA GLU A 255 -16.83 7.10 -23.10
C GLU A 255 -16.08 7.59 -21.86
N PHE A 256 -14.77 7.29 -21.75
CA PHE A 256 -13.96 7.78 -20.64
C PHE A 256 -13.81 9.31 -20.69
N ILE A 257 -13.58 9.89 -21.87
CA ILE A 257 -13.53 11.35 -22.06
C ILE A 257 -14.86 11.99 -21.65
N GLU A 258 -16.00 11.40 -22.06
CA GLU A 258 -17.32 11.91 -21.69
C GLU A 258 -17.59 11.75 -20.19
N ALA A 259 -17.14 10.66 -19.57
CA ALA A 259 -17.21 10.47 -18.12
C ALA A 259 -16.40 11.52 -17.36
N MET A 260 -15.21 11.87 -17.84
CA MET A 260 -14.40 12.97 -17.30
C MET A 260 -15.11 14.32 -17.44
N ARG A 261 -15.83 14.55 -18.56
CA ARG A 261 -16.54 15.82 -18.84
C ARG A 261 -17.81 15.99 -18.03
N ARG A 262 -18.63 14.94 -17.89
CA ARG A 262 -19.95 15.01 -17.21
C ARG A 262 -19.83 15.05 -15.68
N ASN A 263 -18.75 14.50 -15.12
CA ASN A 263 -18.51 14.49 -13.69
C ASN A 263 -17.76 15.75 -13.24
N LYS A 264 -18.50 16.72 -12.68
CA LYS A 264 -17.99 18.06 -12.33
C LYS A 264 -16.83 18.06 -11.33
N LYS A 265 -16.68 17.01 -10.52
CA LYS A 265 -15.57 16.87 -9.56
C LYS A 265 -14.31 16.26 -10.18
N VAL A 266 -14.42 15.62 -11.35
CA VAL A 266 -13.30 14.90 -11.97
C VAL A 266 -12.39 15.90 -12.70
N VAL A 267 -11.14 16.01 -12.25
CA VAL A 267 -10.20 17.00 -12.78
C VAL A 267 -9.30 16.42 -13.86
N LEU A 268 -9.26 17.09 -15.01
CA LEU A 268 -8.19 16.93 -15.99
C LEU A 268 -6.96 17.68 -15.47
N LEU A 269 -5.77 17.09 -15.58
CA LEU A 269 -4.51 17.85 -15.50
C LEU A 269 -4.38 18.72 -16.75
N SER A 270 -5.30 19.67 -16.95
CA SER A 270 -5.05 20.85 -17.74
C SER A 270 -4.91 21.99 -16.75
N GLY A 271 -3.67 22.42 -16.53
CA GLY A 271 -3.41 23.73 -15.95
C GLY A 271 -4.09 24.76 -16.84
N SER A 272 -5.27 25.19 -16.42
CA SER A 272 -5.86 26.46 -16.82
C SER A 272 -6.06 27.23 -15.53
N ALA A 273 -5.00 27.94 -15.15
CA ALA A 273 -5.23 29.31 -14.70
C ALA A 273 -6.10 29.99 -15.76
N HIS A 274 -6.95 30.94 -15.35
CA HIS A 274 -8.09 31.53 -16.07
C HIS A 274 -9.38 30.73 -15.80
N SER A 275 -10.34 31.22 -15.02
CA SER A 275 -10.76 32.62 -14.84
C SER A 275 -11.48 32.80 -13.50
N ALA A 276 -11.18 33.93 -12.87
CA ALA A 276 -12.07 34.62 -11.94
C ALA A 276 -13.40 35.00 -12.61
#